data_AF-A0A8T6EDY3-F1
#
_entry.id   AF-A0A8T6EDY3-F1
#
_cell.length_a   1.000
_cell.length_b   1.000
_cell.length_c   1.000
_cell.angle_alpha   90.00
_cell.angle_beta   90.00
_cell.angle_gamma   90.00
#
_symmetry.space_group_name_H-M   'P 1'
#
loop_
_entity.id
_entity.type
_entity.pdbx_description
1 polymer ?
#
loop_
_entity_poly.entity_id
_entity_poly.type
_entity_poly.pdbx_seq_one_letter_code
_entity_poly.pdbx_strand_id
1 'polypeptide(L)'
;MAEGISWQIKVKAYRALPHLVEAARAGTTLTYKELGEKIELHHRPLRYALDFIRDDICRRHGLPLLNSIVVNGDTGEPGDGWLPDGVHADLSEEQARVRALADWDAKLKEFGFSASQ
;
A
#
# COMPACT_ATOMS: atom_id res chain seq x y z
N MET A 1 -18.17 18.20 -5.70
CA MET A 1 -18.39 17.84 -4.28
C MET A 1 -17.22 16.98 -3.87
N ALA A 2 -16.34 17.47 -2.99
CA ALA A 2 -15.23 16.66 -2.49
C ALA A 2 -15.83 15.67 -1.47
N GLU A 3 -16.15 14.47 -1.93
CA GLU A 3 -16.62 13.40 -1.06
C GLU A 3 -15.54 13.13 -0.02
N GLY A 4 -15.85 13.44 1.24
CA GLY A 4 -14.96 13.17 2.35
C GLY A 4 -14.68 11.67 2.39
N ILE A 5 -13.43 11.28 2.12
CA ILE A 5 -12.96 9.89 2.22
C ILE A 5 -13.47 9.32 3.54
N SER A 6 -14.27 8.26 3.45
CA SER A 6 -14.90 7.62 4.61
C SER A 6 -13.85 7.36 5.67
N TRP A 7 -14.08 7.82 6.90
CA TRP A 7 -13.19 7.59 8.04
C TRP A 7 -12.81 6.11 8.18
N GLN A 8 -13.73 5.20 7.82
CA GLN A 8 -13.51 3.76 7.82
C GLN A 8 -12.42 3.32 6.84
N ILE A 9 -12.26 3.99 5.69
CA ILE A 9 -11.21 3.68 4.70
C ILE A 9 -9.85 4.07 5.28
N LYS A 10 -9.74 5.25 5.89
CA LYS A 10 -8.50 5.73 6.51
C LYS A 10 -8.02 4.80 7.62
N VAL A 11 -8.93 4.37 8.51
CA VAL A 11 -8.60 3.42 9.58
C VAL A 11 -8.05 2.11 9.02
N LYS A 12 -8.67 1.57 7.96
CA LYS A 12 -8.20 0.33 7.31
C LYS A 12 -6.84 0.51 6.64
N ALA A 13 -6.63 1.63 5.97
CA ALA A 13 -5.34 1.97 5.38
C ALA A 13 -4.23 2.05 6.43
N TYR A 14 -4.49 2.71 7.56
CA TYR A 14 -3.51 2.81 8.66
C TYR A 14 -3.22 1.46 9.32
N ARG A 15 -4.18 0.54 9.36
CA ARG A 15 -3.93 -0.84 9.82
C ARG A 15 -3.13 -1.65 8.81
N ALA A 16 -3.32 -1.43 7.51
CA ALA A 16 -2.59 -2.15 6.46
C ALA A 16 -1.14 -1.66 6.30
N LEU A 17 -0.93 -0.35 6.46
CA LEU A 17 0.36 0.32 6.28
C LEU A 17 1.55 -0.34 7.00
N PRO A 18 1.51 -0.67 8.30
CA PRO A 18 2.62 -1.33 8.99
C PRO A 18 3.02 -2.65 8.31
N HIS A 19 2.05 -3.48 7.93
CA HIS A 19 2.31 -4.77 7.28
C HIS A 19 2.92 -4.62 5.89
N LEU A 20 2.52 -3.59 5.14
CA LEU A 20 3.14 -3.29 3.84
C LEU A 20 4.60 -2.84 4.02
N VAL A 21 4.88 -2.02 5.03
CA VAL A 21 6.24 -1.58 5.35
C VAL A 21 7.12 -2.75 5.79
N GLU A 22 6.59 -3.65 6.62
CA GLU A 22 7.28 -4.87 7.02
C GLU A 22 7.60 -5.76 5.81
N ALA A 23 6.65 -5.97 4.91
CA ALA A 23 6.86 -6.75 3.69
C ALA A 23 7.88 -6.08 2.75
N ALA A 24 7.81 -4.76 2.59
CA ALA A 24 8.78 -3.98 1.82
C ALA A 24 10.21 -4.16 2.36
N ARG A 25 10.37 -4.10 3.69
CA ARG A 25 11.66 -4.32 4.38
C ARG A 25 12.18 -5.73 4.25
N ALA A 26 11.30 -6.72 4.35
CA ALA A 26 11.66 -8.12 4.18
C ALA A 26 11.96 -8.49 2.72
N GLY A 27 11.68 -7.61 1.76
CA GLY A 27 11.80 -7.91 0.34
C GLY A 27 10.74 -8.89 -0.16
N THR A 28 9.64 -9.07 0.59
CA THR A 28 8.57 -10.02 0.29
C THR A 28 7.34 -9.32 -0.28
N THR A 29 6.42 -10.11 -0.81
CA THR A 29 5.09 -9.66 -1.25
C THR A 29 4.03 -10.18 -0.28
N LEU A 30 2.89 -9.51 -0.24
CA LEU A 30 1.70 -9.98 0.48
C LEU A 30 0.58 -10.24 -0.51
N THR A 31 -0.17 -11.32 -0.33
CA THR A 31 -1.39 -11.50 -1.10
C THR A 31 -2.52 -10.62 -0.58
N TYR A 32 -3.49 -10.29 -1.43
CA TYR A 32 -4.73 -9.61 -0.98
C TYR A 32 -5.43 -10.36 0.15
N LYS A 33 -5.34 -11.70 0.17
CA LYS A 33 -5.90 -12.54 1.22
C LYS A 33 -5.14 -12.37 2.53
N GLU A 34 -3.82 -12.53 2.52
CA GLU A 34 -2.97 -12.39 3.72
C GLU A 34 -3.09 -10.99 4.33
N LEU A 35 -3.09 -9.95 3.49
CA LEU A 35 -3.26 -8.58 3.98
C LEU A 35 -4.65 -8.37 4.60
N GLY A 36 -5.71 -8.92 3.98
CA GLY A 36 -7.06 -8.88 4.52
C GLY A 36 -7.16 -9.58 5.88
N GLU A 37 -6.56 -10.76 6.02
CA GLU A 37 -6.52 -11.53 7.27
C GLU A 37 -5.78 -10.76 8.38
N LYS A 38 -4.62 -10.15 8.07
CA LYS A 38 -3.83 -9.37 9.04
C LYS A 38 -4.57 -8.17 9.62
N ILE A 39 -5.48 -7.55 8.87
CA ILE A 39 -6.25 -6.37 9.31
C ILE A 39 -7.71 -6.67 9.66
N GLU A 40 -8.06 -7.96 9.77
CA GLU A 40 -9.41 -8.48 10.04
C GLU A 40 -10.47 -7.90 9.08
N LEU A 41 -10.13 -7.84 7.79
CA LEU A 41 -10.95 -7.25 6.75
C LEU A 41 -11.17 -8.24 5.60
N HIS A 42 -12.41 -8.34 5.15
CA HIS A 42 -12.70 -9.04 3.90
C HIS A 42 -11.93 -8.39 2.73
N HIS A 43 -11.43 -9.19 1.79
CA HIS A 43 -10.57 -8.72 0.68
C HIS A 43 -11.24 -7.67 -0.24
N ARG A 44 -12.58 -7.66 -0.36
CA ARG A 44 -13.31 -6.70 -1.22
C ARG A 44 -13.08 -5.22 -0.84
N PRO A 45 -13.32 -4.79 0.42
CA PRO A 45 -13.04 -3.41 0.82
C PRO A 45 -11.54 -3.06 0.93
N LEU A 46 -10.63 -4.03 0.81
CA LEU A 46 -9.19 -3.79 0.87
C LEU A 46 -8.72 -2.87 -0.27
N ARG A 47 -9.35 -2.96 -1.45
CA ARG A 47 -9.06 -2.09 -2.59
C ARG A 47 -9.08 -0.60 -2.21
N TYR A 48 -10.12 -0.14 -1.52
CA TYR A 48 -10.25 1.27 -1.15
C TYR A 48 -9.17 1.73 -0.17
N ALA A 49 -8.73 0.83 0.73
CA ALA A 49 -7.62 1.12 1.63
C ALA A 49 -6.30 1.23 0.85
N LEU A 50 -6.07 0.34 -0.12
CA LEU A 50 -4.88 0.38 -0.98
C LEU A 50 -4.88 1.60 -1.91
N ASP A 51 -6.02 1.99 -2.45
CA ASP A 51 -6.17 3.21 -3.25
C ASP A 51 -5.81 4.44 -2.41
N PHE A 52 -6.26 4.52 -1.15
CA PHE A 52 -5.89 5.59 -0.24
C PHE A 52 -4.37 5.62 0.06
N ILE A 53 -3.76 4.46 0.32
CA ILE A 53 -2.30 4.38 0.53
C ILE A 53 -1.57 4.83 -0.74
N ARG A 54 -2.01 4.38 -1.92
CA ARG A 54 -1.40 4.77 -3.19
C ARG A 54 -1.48 6.27 -3.42
N ASP A 55 -2.68 6.85 -3.36
CA ASP A 55 -2.91 8.22 -3.83
C ASP A 55 -2.65 9.28 -2.76
N ASP A 56 -3.14 9.07 -1.53
CA ASP A 56 -3.06 10.05 -0.45
C ASP A 56 -1.77 9.94 0.37
N ILE A 57 -1.13 8.77 0.42
CA ILE A 57 0.13 8.57 1.17
C ILE A 57 1.32 8.52 0.21
N CYS A 58 1.36 7.57 -0.72
CA CYS A 58 2.55 7.36 -1.53
C CYS A 58 2.74 8.48 -2.56
N ARG A 59 1.78 8.67 -3.46
CA ARG A 59 1.87 9.63 -4.56
C ARG A 59 1.94 11.07 -4.07
N ARG A 60 1.07 11.46 -3.13
CA ARG A 60 1.06 12.82 -2.57
C ARG A 60 2.42 13.24 -1.98
N HIS A 61 3.17 12.28 -1.46
CA HIS A 61 4.45 12.50 -0.80
C HIS A 61 5.66 12.05 -1.63
N GLY A 62 5.46 11.64 -2.89
CA GLY A 62 6.54 11.18 -3.77
C GLY A 62 7.22 9.88 -3.35
N LEU A 63 6.56 9.07 -2.53
CA LEU A 63 7.04 7.76 -2.10
C LEU A 63 6.72 6.69 -3.15
N PRO A 64 7.51 5.60 -3.18
CA PRO A 64 7.19 4.47 -4.05
C PRO A 64 5.88 3.79 -3.62
N LEU A 65 5.21 3.17 -4.59
CA LEU A 65 3.86 2.65 -4.45
C LEU A 65 3.83 1.35 -3.64
N LEU A 66 3.52 1.44 -2.34
CA LEU A 66 3.45 0.28 -1.44
C LEU A 66 2.42 -0.77 -1.86
N ASN A 67 1.39 -0.39 -2.62
CA ASN A 67 0.41 -1.34 -3.12
C ASN A 67 0.96 -2.23 -4.25
N SER A 68 2.13 -1.93 -4.82
CA SER A 68 2.79 -2.76 -5.85
C SER A 68 3.29 -4.12 -5.34
N ILE A 69 3.52 -4.24 -4.03
CA ILE A 69 3.92 -5.50 -3.37
C ILE A 69 2.71 -6.31 -2.87
N VAL A 70 1.48 -5.84 -3.13
CA VAL A 70 0.25 -6.58 -2.85
C VAL A 70 -0.22 -7.30 -4.10
N VAL A 71 -0.17 -8.63 -4.07
CA VAL A 71 -0.33 -9.47 -5.26
C VAL A 71 -1.53 -10.40 -5.17
N ASN A 72 -1.98 -10.91 -6.31
CA ASN A 72 -2.86 -12.06 -6.36
C ASN A 72 -2.06 -13.33 -6.03
N GLY A 73 -2.62 -14.20 -5.19
CA GLY A 73 -1.95 -15.45 -4.79
C GLY A 73 -1.77 -16.46 -5.91
N ASP A 74 -2.59 -16.40 -6.96
CA ASP A 74 -2.53 -17.31 -8.10
C ASP A 74 -1.54 -16.83 -9.18
N THR A 75 -1.49 -15.52 -9.45
CA THR A 75 -0.64 -14.95 -10.51
C THR A 75 0.71 -14.43 -10.00
N GLY A 76 0.81 -14.08 -8.71
CA GLY A 76 1.98 -13.41 -8.15
C GLY A 76 2.12 -11.95 -8.58
N GLU A 77 1.10 -11.39 -9.25
CA GLU A 77 1.08 -10.03 -9.77
C GLU A 77 0.02 -9.18 -9.05
N PRO A 78 0.25 -7.88 -8.86
CA PRO A 78 -0.78 -6.98 -8.37
C PRO A 78 -1.92 -6.88 -9.38
N GLY A 79 -3.14 -6.73 -8.88
CA GLY A 79 -4.32 -6.54 -9.72
C GLY A 79 -4.32 -5.19 -10.43
N ASP A 80 -5.07 -5.08 -11.53
CA ASP A 80 -5.08 -3.95 -12.47
C ASP A 80 -5.18 -2.56 -11.84
N GLY A 81 -5.82 -2.45 -10.67
CA GLY A 81 -5.95 -1.20 -9.93
C GLY A 81 -4.73 -0.77 -9.12
N TRP A 82 -3.55 -1.37 -9.31
CA TRP A 82 -2.36 -0.97 -8.55
C TRP A 82 -1.76 0.35 -9.05
N LEU A 83 -1.93 0.65 -10.35
CA LEU A 83 -1.62 1.95 -10.92
C LEU A 83 -2.88 2.82 -11.03
N PRO A 84 -2.74 4.15 -10.83
CA PRO A 84 -3.78 5.10 -11.19
C PRO A 84 -3.94 5.21 -12.71
N ASP A 85 -5.14 5.58 -13.18
CA ASP A 85 -5.42 5.77 -14.60
C ASP A 85 -4.43 6.76 -15.26
N GLY A 86 -3.90 6.37 -16.43
CA GLY A 86 -2.95 7.18 -17.20
C GLY A 86 -1.54 7.24 -16.63
N VAL A 87 -1.24 6.50 -15.56
CA VAL A 87 0.13 6.36 -15.03
C VAL A 87 0.75 5.08 -15.57
N HIS A 88 1.98 5.19 -16.08
CA HIS A 88 2.79 4.06 -16.50
C HIS A 88 3.97 3.91 -15.53
N ALA A 89 4.14 2.71 -14.96
CA ALA A 89 5.31 2.35 -14.19
C ALA A 89 5.64 0.88 -14.46
N ASP A 90 6.93 0.55 -14.49
CA ASP A 90 7.36 -0.85 -14.51
C ASP A 90 7.20 -1.45 -13.11
N LEU A 91 6.50 -2.58 -13.02
CA LEU A 91 6.23 -3.24 -11.74
C LEU A 91 7.51 -3.64 -11.01
N SER A 92 8.49 -4.18 -11.74
CA SER A 92 9.73 -4.66 -11.15
C SER A 92 10.58 -3.51 -10.62
N GLU A 93 10.66 -2.40 -11.36
CA GLU A 93 11.32 -1.18 -10.91
C GLU A 93 10.62 -0.59 -9.69
N GLU A 94 9.29 -0.54 -9.68
CA GLU A 94 8.54 0.02 -8.56
C GLU A 94 8.71 -0.82 -7.29
N GLN A 95 8.63 -2.15 -7.41
CA GLN A 95 8.91 -3.05 -6.29
C GLN A 95 10.36 -2.92 -5.80
N ALA A 96 11.33 -2.73 -6.71
CA ALA A 96 12.71 -2.48 -6.33
C ALA A 96 12.85 -1.17 -5.55
N ARG A 97 12.17 -0.10 -5.97
CA ARG A 97 12.13 1.19 -5.23
C ARG A 97 11.50 1.04 -3.86
N VAL A 98 10.39 0.29 -3.76
CA VAL A 98 9.73 0.00 -2.48
C VAL A 98 10.70 -0.69 -1.51
N ARG A 99 11.45 -1.69 -1.99
CA ARG A 99 12.41 -2.46 -1.18
C ARG A 99 13.70 -1.69 -0.87
N ALA A 100 14.14 -0.81 -1.78
CA ALA A 100 15.34 0.00 -1.61
C ALA A 100 15.18 1.12 -0.57
N LEU A 101 13.95 1.52 -0.24
CA LEU A 101 13.70 2.54 0.76
C LEU A 101 13.89 1.98 2.18
N ALA A 102 15.11 2.07 2.72
CA ALA A 102 15.45 1.56 4.05
C ALA A 102 14.66 2.27 5.18
N ASP A 103 14.45 3.58 5.04
CA ASP A 103 13.92 4.45 6.10
C ASP A 103 12.41 4.71 5.97
N TRP A 104 11.62 3.67 5.68
CA TRP A 104 10.16 3.76 5.62
C TRP A 104 9.54 4.46 6.85
N ASP A 105 9.98 4.09 8.06
CA ASP A 105 9.49 4.73 9.29
C ASP A 105 9.80 6.22 9.36
N ALA A 106 11.02 6.63 8.99
CA ALA A 106 11.41 8.03 9.05
C ALA A 106 10.58 8.86 8.05
N LYS A 107 10.36 8.31 6.84
CA LYS A 107 9.54 8.96 5.82
C LYS A 107 8.08 9.04 6.20
N LEU A 108 7.50 7.96 6.71
CA LEU A 108 6.11 7.97 7.16
C LEU A 108 5.93 8.93 8.34
N LYS A 109 6.87 8.95 9.29
CA LYS A 109 6.87 9.89 10.42
C LYS A 109 6.99 11.35 9.99
N GLU A 110 7.80 11.64 8.97
CA GLU A 110 7.92 12.98 8.34
C GLU A 110 6.56 13.50 7.87
N PHE A 111 5.68 12.60 7.41
CA PHE A 111 4.34 12.92 6.92
C PHE A 111 3.22 12.71 7.96
N GLY A 112 3.58 12.42 9.21
CA GLY A 112 2.63 12.23 10.31
C GLY A 112 1.94 10.85 10.34
N PHE A 113 2.46 9.87 9.61
CA PHE A 113 2.03 8.48 9.64
C PHE A 113 2.95 7.65 10.55
N SER A 114 2.39 6.71 11.31
CA SER A 114 3.19 5.73 12.06
C SER A 114 3.03 4.35 11.43
N ALA A 115 4.14 3.72 11.05
CA ALA A 115 4.15 2.33 10.60
C ALA A 115 4.38 1.34 11.76
N SER A 116 4.42 1.84 13.00
CA SER A 116 4.58 1.03 14.21
C SER A 116 3.42 1.31 15.18
N GLN A 117 2.76 0.25 15.65
CA GLN A 117 2.03 0.25 16.92
C GLN A 117 2.90 -0.39 17.99
#